data_AF-A0A7L0JUH1-F1
#
_entry.id   AF-A0A7L0JUH1-F1
#
_cell.length_a   1.000
_cell.length_b   1.000
_cell.length_c   1.000
_cell.angle_alpha   90.00
_cell.angle_beta   90.00
_cell.angle_gamma   90.00
#
_symmetry.space_group_name_H-M   'P 1'
#
loop_
_entity.id
_entity.type
_entity.pdbx_description
1 polymer ?
#
loop_
_entity_poly.entity_id
_entity_poly.type
_entity_poly.pdbx_seq_one_letter_code
_entity_poly.pdbx_strand_id
1 'polypeptide(L)'
;RTVPVRLVGGRSRCQGRVELLQASGWGSVCAAGWDPAAARVLCRQLGCGRPRLVPVPCSPMEAEGAPVALRRVQCMGQEPDLALCTLQPPDTPSCPS
;
A
#
# COMPACT_ATOMS: atom_id res chain seq x y z
N ARG A 1 -8.81 -4.41 14.06
CA ARG A 1 -8.84 -3.11 13.36
C ARG A 1 -8.38 -3.37 11.94
N THR A 2 -9.08 -2.86 10.95
CA THR A 2 -8.75 -3.03 9.53
C THR A 2 -8.79 -1.67 8.86
N VAL A 3 -7.85 -1.39 7.96
CA VAL A 3 -7.90 -0.20 7.12
C VAL A 3 -8.45 -0.61 5.75
N PRO A 4 -9.45 0.09 5.18
CA PRO A 4 -9.88 -0.18 3.81
C PRO A 4 -8.74 0.13 2.83
N VAL A 5 -8.42 -0.83 1.97
CA VAL A 5 -7.37 -0.73 0.95
C VAL A 5 -7.94 -1.10 -0.41
N ARG A 6 -7.52 -0.41 -1.46
CA ARG A 6 -7.83 -0.76 -2.86
C ARG A 6 -6.58 -0.70 -3.73
N LEU A 7 -6.59 -1.49 -4.80
CA LEU A 7 -5.59 -1.44 -5.87
C LEU A 7 -6.22 -0.76 -7.09
N VAL A 8 -5.56 0.28 -7.62
CA VAL A 8 -6.08 1.10 -8.71
C VAL A 8 -5.15 1.06 -9.93
N GLY A 9 -5.72 0.97 -11.13
CA GLY A 9 -4.99 1.11 -12.39
C GLY A 9 -4.12 -0.08 -12.80
N GLY A 10 -4.23 -1.23 -12.14
CA GLY A 10 -3.57 -2.46 -12.58
C GLY A 10 -4.42 -3.32 -13.50
N ARG A 11 -3.82 -4.37 -14.07
CA ARG A 11 -4.47 -5.28 -15.05
C ARG A 11 -5.36 -6.34 -14.42
N SER A 12 -5.38 -6.42 -13.08
CA SER A 12 -6.20 -7.38 -12.33
C SER A 12 -6.55 -6.81 -10.96
N ARG A 13 -7.50 -7.42 -10.25
CA ARG A 13 -7.86 -7.05 -8.87
C ARG A 13 -6.70 -7.11 -7.87
N CYS A 14 -5.65 -7.85 -8.21
CA CYS A 14 -4.45 -8.03 -7.39
C CYS A 14 -3.31 -7.13 -7.85
N GLN A 15 -3.51 -6.30 -8.87
CA GLN A 15 -2.49 -5.40 -9.39
C GLN A 15 -2.92 -3.95 -9.29
N GLY A 16 -1.98 -3.06 -8.97
CA GLY A 16 -2.15 -1.62 -9.15
C GLY A 16 -1.57 -0.80 -8.02
N ARG A 17 -1.74 0.51 -8.11
CA ARG A 17 -1.39 1.47 -7.06
C ARG A 17 -2.16 1.15 -5.78
N VAL A 18 -1.44 1.08 -4.67
CA VAL A 18 -2.00 0.91 -3.33
C VAL A 18 -2.58 2.23 -2.86
N GLU A 19 -3.88 2.24 -2.54
CA GLU A 19 -4.56 3.37 -1.90
C GLU A 19 -5.22 2.92 -0.61
N LEU A 20 -5.09 3.74 0.45
CA LEU A 20 -5.71 3.53 1.75
C LEU A 20 -6.74 4.62 2.04
N LEU A 21 -7.84 4.23 2.69
CA LEU A 21 -8.84 5.19 3.15
C LEU A 21 -8.38 5.84 4.46
N GLN A 22 -8.21 7.15 4.41
CA GLN A 22 -7.96 8.03 5.55
C GLN A 22 -9.20 8.90 5.83
N ALA A 23 -9.17 9.70 6.89
CA ALA A 23 -10.26 10.62 7.24
C ALA A 23 -10.58 11.63 6.12
N SER A 24 -9.57 12.03 5.34
CA SER A 24 -9.69 12.95 4.20
C SER A 24 -10.06 12.26 2.88
N GLY A 25 -10.25 10.94 2.87
CA GLY A 25 -10.53 10.15 1.68
C GLY A 25 -9.39 9.20 1.31
N TRP A 26 -9.38 8.76 0.05
CA TRP A 26 -8.39 7.83 -0.46
C TRP A 26 -7.08 8.55 -0.79
N GLY A 27 -5.96 7.98 -0.34
CA GLY A 27 -4.63 8.45 -0.71
C GLY A 27 -3.66 7.29 -0.95
N SER A 28 -2.56 7.60 -1.64
CA SER A 28 -1.52 6.67 -2.07
C SER A 28 -0.44 6.46 -0.99
N VAL A 29 0.36 5.41 -1.13
CA VAL A 29 1.58 5.22 -0.33
C VAL A 29 2.79 5.58 -1.16
N CYS A 30 3.74 6.33 -0.59
CA CYS A 30 5.00 6.63 -1.28
C CYS A 30 5.74 5.35 -1.64
N ALA A 31 6.16 5.23 -2.90
CA ALA A 31 6.86 4.04 -3.37
C ALA A 31 8.19 3.84 -2.64
N ALA A 32 8.92 4.93 -2.37
CA ALA A 32 10.17 4.91 -1.60
C ALA A 32 10.00 4.46 -0.14
N GLY A 33 8.78 4.55 0.40
CA GLY A 33 8.46 4.15 1.78
C GLY A 33 7.79 2.79 1.90
N TRP A 34 7.67 2.05 0.80
CA TRP A 34 6.96 0.78 0.78
C TRP A 34 7.89 -0.40 1.05
N ASP A 35 7.59 -1.11 2.13
CA ASP A 35 8.28 -2.34 2.50
C ASP A 35 7.79 -3.53 1.65
N PRO A 36 8.70 -4.32 1.03
CA PRO A 36 8.33 -5.58 0.38
C PRO A 36 7.54 -6.56 1.28
N ALA A 37 7.75 -6.55 2.60
CA ALA A 37 6.97 -7.34 3.53
C ALA A 37 5.52 -6.83 3.67
N ALA A 38 5.27 -5.54 3.48
CA ALA A 38 3.91 -4.99 3.44
C ALA A 38 3.10 -5.55 2.28
N ALA A 39 3.74 -5.84 1.16
CA ALA A 39 3.07 -6.45 0.03
C ALA A 39 2.61 -7.90 0.31
N ARG A 40 3.34 -8.65 1.16
CA ARG A 40 2.88 -9.96 1.68
C ARG A 40 1.62 -9.81 2.51
N VAL A 41 1.59 -8.83 3.41
CA VAL A 41 0.43 -8.53 4.25
C VAL A 41 -0.77 -8.14 3.38
N LEU A 42 -0.57 -7.18 2.47
CA LEU A 42 -1.63 -6.66 1.63
C LEU A 42 -2.22 -7.71 0.69
N CYS A 43 -1.39 -8.49 0.00
CA CYS A 43 -1.90 -9.50 -0.91
C CYS A 43 -2.69 -10.59 -0.16
N ARG A 44 -2.32 -10.90 1.11
CA ARG A 44 -3.12 -11.78 1.95
C ARG A 44 -4.43 -11.12 2.38
N GLN A 45 -4.39 -9.86 2.82
CA GLN A 45 -5.56 -9.07 3.22
C GLN A 45 -6.60 -8.99 2.08
N LEU A 46 -6.15 -8.87 0.83
CA LEU A 46 -7.00 -8.80 -0.37
C LEU A 46 -7.39 -10.18 -0.95
N GLY A 47 -6.97 -11.29 -0.32
CA GLY A 47 -7.26 -12.63 -0.85
C GLY A 47 -6.57 -12.94 -2.18
N CYS A 48 -5.47 -12.25 -2.49
CA CYS A 48 -4.64 -12.45 -3.68
C CYS A 48 -3.63 -13.59 -3.56
N GLY A 49 -3.60 -14.28 -2.41
CA GLY A 49 -2.68 -15.38 -2.12
C GLY A 49 -1.30 -14.92 -1.63
N ARG A 50 -0.34 -15.85 -1.57
CA ARG A 50 1.05 -15.52 -1.24
C ARG A 50 1.70 -14.81 -2.45
N PRO A 51 2.37 -13.66 -2.28
CA PRO A 51 3.10 -13.06 -3.39
C PRO A 51 4.20 -14.04 -3.82
N ARG A 52 4.12 -14.51 -5.07
CA ARG A 52 5.28 -15.15 -5.70
C ARG A 52 6.37 -14.08 -5.80
N LEU A 53 7.65 -14.48 -5.76
CA LEU A 53 8.87 -13.64 -5.84
C LEU A 53 9.01 -12.82 -7.16
N VAL A 54 7.90 -12.54 -7.84
CA VAL A 54 7.76 -11.90 -9.15
C VAL A 54 7.09 -10.54 -8.87
N PRO A 55 7.44 -9.45 -9.60
CA PRO A 55 7.02 -8.07 -9.35
C PRO A 55 5.66 -7.99 -8.68
N VAL A 56 5.70 -7.51 -7.44
CA VAL A 56 4.62 -7.77 -6.50
C VAL A 56 3.33 -7.22 -7.10
N PRO A 57 2.28 -8.05 -7.23
CA PRO A 57 1.00 -7.58 -7.76
C PRO A 57 0.55 -6.32 -7.01
N CYS A 58 0.76 -6.31 -5.69
CA CYS A 58 0.41 -5.25 -4.77
C CYS A 58 1.53 -4.19 -4.57
N SER A 59 2.28 -3.81 -5.61
CA SER A 59 3.32 -2.75 -5.52
C SER A 59 2.73 -1.33 -5.62
N PRO A 60 3.27 -0.35 -4.89
CA PRO A 60 2.91 1.05 -5.07
C PRO A 60 3.37 1.50 -6.45
N MET A 61 2.43 1.80 -7.32
CA MET A 61 2.68 2.62 -8.50
C MET A 61 2.42 4.07 -8.10
N GLU A 62 3.43 4.93 -8.16
CA GLU A 62 3.19 6.35 -7.92
C GLU A 62 2.34 6.94 -9.04
N ALA A 63 1.43 7.83 -8.67
CA ALA A 63 0.69 8.65 -9.61
C ALA A 63 1.02 10.11 -9.30
N GLU A 64 1.54 10.81 -10.30
CA GLU A 64 1.87 12.22 -10.20
C GLU A 64 0.63 13.02 -9.77
N GLY A 65 0.74 13.80 -8.69
CA GLY A 65 -0.36 14.60 -8.15
C GLY A 65 -1.42 13.83 -7.32
N ALA A 66 -1.28 12.52 -7.09
CA ALA A 66 -2.18 11.80 -6.21
C ALA A 66 -1.93 12.19 -4.73
N PRO A 67 -2.98 12.43 -3.92
CA PRO A 67 -2.83 12.68 -2.50
C PRO A 67 -2.10 11.53 -1.81
N VAL A 68 -1.14 11.83 -0.94
CA VAL A 68 -0.41 10.81 -0.17
C VAL A 68 -1.15 10.53 1.13
N ALA A 69 -1.50 9.27 1.38
CA ALA A 69 -2.04 8.79 2.64
C ALA A 69 -0.94 8.42 3.63
N LEU A 70 0.17 7.85 3.16
CA LEU A 70 1.26 7.36 4.00
C LEU A 70 2.63 7.59 3.37
N ARG A 71 3.57 8.09 4.18
CA ARG A 71 4.98 8.22 3.80
C ARG A 71 5.70 6.89 3.82
N ARG A 72 5.44 6.05 4.83
CA ARG A 72 6.05 4.72 4.95
C ARG A 72 5.09 3.69 5.49
N VAL A 73 5.27 2.45 5.05
CA VAL A 73 4.60 1.26 5.58
C VAL A 73 5.68 0.21 5.81
N GLN A 74 5.84 -0.22 7.06
CA GLN A 74 6.83 -1.23 7.45
C GLN A 74 6.14 -2.37 8.18
N CYS A 75 6.34 -3.59 7.71
CA CYS A 75 5.71 -4.80 8.22
C CYS A 75 6.75 -5.89 8.47
N MET A 76 6.49 -6.77 9.43
CA MET A 76 7.21 -8.03 9.60
C MET A 76 6.81 -9.04 8.49
N GLY A 77 5.65 -8.82 7.86
CA GLY A 77 5.10 -9.65 6.81
C GLY A 77 4.20 -10.78 7.31
N GLN A 78 3.86 -10.75 8.60
CA GLN A 78 2.99 -11.73 9.28
C GLN A 78 1.70 -11.09 9.80
N GLU A 79 1.61 -9.76 9.79
CA GLU A 79 0.45 -8.98 10.19
C GLU A 79 -0.77 -9.36 9.35
N PRO A 80 -1.95 -9.61 9.94
CA PRO A 80 -3.12 -10.02 9.18
C PRO A 80 -3.70 -8.89 8.32
N ASP A 81 -3.39 -7.62 8.63
CA ASP A 81 -3.89 -6.42 7.94
C ASP A 81 -2.82 -5.33 7.99
N LEU A 82 -2.76 -4.47 6.96
CA LEU A 82 -1.82 -3.33 6.94
C LEU A 82 -2.00 -2.38 8.13
N ALA A 83 -3.19 -2.30 8.73
CA ALA A 83 -3.45 -1.48 9.92
C ALA A 83 -2.65 -1.93 11.16
N LEU A 84 -2.04 -3.11 11.13
CA LEU A 84 -1.20 -3.64 12.22
C LEU A 84 0.30 -3.53 11.93
N CYS A 85 0.67 -2.99 10.78
CA CYS A 85 2.03 -2.61 10.47
C CYS A 85 2.38 -1.25 11.07
N THR A 86 3.66 -0.88 11.00
CA THR A 86 4.09 0.47 11.33
C THR A 86 3.77 1.39 10.16
N LEU A 87 2.81 2.30 10.36
CA LEU A 87 2.36 3.29 9.38
C LEU A 87 2.90 4.67 9.74
N GLN A 88 3.64 5.30 8.83
CA GLN A 88 4.13 6.65 9.00
C GLN A 88 3.29 7.62 8.15
N PRO A 89 2.65 8.63 8.76
CA PRO A 89 1.87 9.63 8.03
C PRO A 89 2.78 10.48 7.11
N PRO A 90 2.20 11.15 6.10
CA PRO A 90 2.91 12.09 5.24
C PRO A 90 3.38 13.32 6.01
N ASP A 91 4.61 13.76 5.74
CA ASP A 91 5.09 15.09 6.17
C ASP A 91 4.67 16.17 5.17
N THR A 92 4.45 15.79 3.90
CA THR A 92 4.06 16.64 2.78
C THR A 92 2.93 15.98 1.98
N PRO A 93 2.07 16.75 1.29
CA PRO A 93 0.94 16.20 0.52
C PRO A 93 1.36 15.38 -0.71
N SER A 94 2.62 15.48 -1.11
CA SER A 94 3.26 14.72 -2.20
C SER A 94 4.44 13.90 -1.68
N CYS A 95 4.77 12.82 -2.40
CA CYS A 95 5.99 12.04 -2.14
C CYS A 95 7.18 12.76 -2.78
N PRO A 96 8.27 13.02 -2.03
CA PRO A 96 9.49 13.53 -2.64
C PRO A 96 10.02 12.49 -3.62
N SER A 97 10.28 12.93 -4.85
CA SER A 97 10.90 12.15 -5.95
C SER A 97 12.31 11.71 -5.61
#